data_AF-A0A7Y0AE40-F1
#
_entry.id   AF-A0A7Y0AE40-F1
#
_cell.length_a   1.000
_cell.length_b   1.000
_cell.length_c   1.000
_cell.angle_alpha   90.00
_cell.angle_beta   90.00
_cell.angle_gamma   90.00
#
_symmetry.space_group_name_H-M   'P 1'
#
loop_
_entity.id
_entity.type
_entity.pdbx_description
1 polymer ?
#
loop_
_entity_poly.entity_id
_entity_poly.type
_entity_poly.pdbx_seq_one_letter_code
_entity_poly.pdbx_strand_id
1 'polypeptide(L)'
;MNPLKTFVNSPLARVARLVLGNKGSVAMVLGQTVHLSGATRAEFLADPEWVAHEEVHLRQVRDLGLVRFLYQYLVESARVGYYQNRFEVEARAGAAAHLRALEVARQA
;
A
#
# COMPACT_ATOMS: atom_id res chain seq x y z
N MET A 1 -8.14 -15.93 -7.53
CA MET A 1 -7.30 -15.01 -6.73
C MET A 1 -7.72 -15.16 -5.28
N ASN A 2 -6.79 -15.36 -4.34
CA ASN A 2 -7.16 -15.37 -2.92
C ASN A 2 -7.61 -13.96 -2.53
N PRO A 3 -8.68 -13.81 -1.72
CA PRO A 3 -9.15 -12.51 -1.30
C PRO A 3 -8.06 -11.81 -0.47
N LEU A 4 -7.84 -10.51 -0.74
CA LEU A 4 -6.93 -9.69 0.04
C LEU A 4 -7.34 -9.73 1.52
N LYS A 5 -6.38 -10.10 2.37
CA LYS A 5 -6.55 -10.09 3.82
C LYS A 5 -6.38 -8.65 4.30
N THR A 6 -7.39 -8.15 5.00
CA THR A 6 -7.41 -6.79 5.53
C THR A 6 -7.62 -6.81 7.03
N PHE A 7 -6.93 -5.95 7.77
CA PHE A 7 -7.16 -5.71 9.20
C PHE A 7 -7.48 -4.23 9.44
N VAL A 8 -8.77 -3.94 9.68
CA VAL A 8 -9.27 -2.57 9.95
C VAL A 8 -9.00 -2.15 11.39
N ASN A 9 -8.93 -0.83 11.63
CA ASN A 9 -8.60 -0.25 12.93
C ASN A 9 -7.26 -0.74 13.49
N SER A 10 -6.29 -0.99 12.62
CA SER A 10 -5.01 -1.54 13.05
C SER A 10 -4.24 -0.52 13.89
N PRO A 11 -3.75 -0.89 15.10
CA PRO A 11 -2.96 -0.01 15.94
C PRO A 11 -1.69 0.49 15.25
N LEU A 12 -1.03 -0.36 14.46
CA LEU A 12 0.19 0.00 13.72
C LEU A 12 -0.12 0.97 12.57
N ALA A 13 -1.18 0.72 11.80
CA ALA A 13 -1.62 1.66 10.78
C ALA A 13 -2.06 3.00 11.39
N ARG A 14 -2.61 3.00 12.62
CA ARG A 14 -2.92 4.24 13.34
C ARG A 14 -1.66 5.03 13.70
N VAL A 15 -0.58 4.37 14.12
CA VAL A 15 0.72 5.02 14.36
C VAL A 15 1.27 5.59 13.04
N ALA A 16 1.25 4.81 11.96
CA ALA A 16 1.69 5.28 10.63
C ALA A 16 0.92 6.53 10.19
N ARG A 17 -0.40 6.58 10.41
CA ARG A 17 -1.25 7.74 10.14
C ARG A 17 -0.80 9.00 10.89
N LEU A 18 -0.40 8.87 12.15
CA LEU A 18 0.15 10.00 12.93
C LEU A 18 1.48 10.47 12.36
N VAL A 19 2.38 9.53 12.03
CA VAL A 19 3.71 9.83 11.45
C VAL A 19 3.60 10.52 10.08
N LEU A 20 2.61 10.15 9.28
CA LEU A 20 2.36 10.73 7.95
C LEU A 20 1.58 12.07 8.00
N GLY A 21 1.49 12.71 9.16
CA GLY A 21 0.86 14.03 9.30
C GLY A 21 -0.67 14.00 9.42
N ASN A 22 -1.22 12.99 10.09
CA ASN A 22 -2.67 12.82 10.30
C ASN A 22 -3.50 12.71 9.01
N LYS A 23 -2.99 11.99 8.00
CA LYS A 23 -3.76 11.70 6.78
C LYS A 23 -5.15 11.12 7.10
N GLY A 24 -6.17 11.43 6.30
CA GLY A 24 -7.55 10.97 6.52
C GLY A 24 -7.62 9.44 6.70
N SER A 25 -7.06 8.71 5.73
CA SER A 25 -6.96 7.26 5.68
C SER A 25 -5.53 6.80 5.34
N VAL A 26 -5.14 5.63 5.86
CA VAL A 26 -3.83 5.00 5.61
C VAL A 26 -4.00 3.49 5.51
N ALA A 27 -3.23 2.89 4.60
CA ALA A 27 -2.98 1.46 4.53
C ALA A 27 -1.48 1.18 4.68
N MET A 28 -1.13 0.01 5.19
CA MET A 28 0.24 -0.51 5.15
C MET A 28 0.24 -2.03 5.12
N VAL A 29 1.25 -2.63 4.51
CA VAL A 29 1.37 -4.09 4.45
C VAL A 29 2.25 -4.62 5.58
N LEU A 30 1.74 -5.60 6.33
CA LEU A 30 2.51 -6.40 7.29
C LEU A 30 2.34 -7.88 6.95
N GLY A 31 3.40 -8.50 6.43
CA GLY A 31 3.38 -9.88 5.95
C GLY A 31 2.49 -10.03 4.72
N GLN A 32 1.33 -10.66 4.89
CA GLN A 32 0.36 -10.89 3.82
C GLN A 32 -0.97 -10.16 4.05
N THR A 33 -0.98 -9.21 4.98
CA THR A 33 -2.19 -8.49 5.41
C THR A 33 -2.02 -7.01 5.14
N VAL A 34 -3.08 -6.38 4.62
CA VAL A 34 -3.21 -4.92 4.50
C VAL A 34 -3.85 -4.39 5.78
N HIS A 35 -3.13 -3.53 6.51
CA HIS A 35 -3.56 -2.94 7.76
C HIS A 35 -4.11 -1.54 7.49
N LEU A 36 -5.38 -1.31 7.83
CA LEU A 36 -6.10 -0.07 7.53
C LEU A 36 -6.31 0.77 8.81
N SER A 37 -6.20 2.09 8.66
CA SER A 37 -6.60 3.07 9.68
C SER A 37 -7.30 4.25 9.02
N GLY A 38 -8.43 4.69 9.57
CA GLY A 38 -9.24 5.77 8.99
C GLY A 38 -10.00 5.39 7.72
N ALA A 39 -10.09 4.08 7.41
CA ALA A 39 -10.91 3.54 6.33
C ALA A 39 -11.42 2.14 6.68
N THR A 40 -12.59 1.80 6.15
CA THR A 40 -13.19 0.48 6.17
C THR A 40 -12.65 -0.38 5.03
N ARG A 41 -12.87 -1.69 5.14
CA ARG A 41 -12.55 -2.63 4.05
C ARG A 41 -13.32 -2.32 2.77
N ALA A 42 -14.59 -1.89 2.89
CA ALA A 42 -15.43 -1.60 1.74
C ALA A 42 -14.92 -0.36 0.98
N GLU A 43 -14.56 0.71 1.70
CA GLU A 43 -13.95 1.90 1.11
C GLU A 43 -12.63 1.58 0.42
N PHE A 44 -11.76 0.78 1.07
CA PHE A 44 -10.51 0.32 0.46
C PHE A 44 -10.75 -0.45 -0.83
N LEU A 45 -11.67 -1.43 -0.83
CA LEU A 45 -11.93 -2.26 -2.02
C LEU A 45 -12.69 -1.53 -3.14
N ALA A 46 -13.37 -0.43 -2.82
CA ALA A 46 -14.04 0.40 -3.82
C ALA A 46 -13.06 1.28 -4.62
N ASP A 47 -11.82 1.44 -4.14
CA ASP A 47 -10.77 2.21 -4.79
C ASP A 47 -9.75 1.27 -5.46
N PRO A 48 -9.87 1.03 -6.79
CA PRO A 48 -8.99 0.10 -7.50
C PRO A 48 -7.54 0.60 -7.57
N GLU A 49 -7.31 1.92 -7.53
CA GLU A 49 -5.95 2.47 -7.49
C GLU A 49 -5.28 2.11 -6.17
N TRP A 50 -6.00 2.32 -5.07
CA TRP A 50 -5.51 2.03 -3.73
C TRP A 50 -5.28 0.53 -3.53
N VAL A 51 -6.18 -0.32 -4.02
CA VAL A 51 -5.99 -1.78 -4.00
C VAL A 51 -4.72 -2.17 -4.78
N ALA A 52 -4.57 -1.68 -6.01
CA ALA A 52 -3.42 -2.02 -6.85
C ALA A 52 -2.09 -1.53 -6.23
N HIS A 53 -2.11 -0.39 -5.54
CA HIS A 53 -0.98 0.13 -4.79
C HIS A 53 -0.55 -0.84 -3.68
N GLU A 54 -1.49 -1.29 -2.83
CA GLU A 54 -1.19 -2.22 -1.74
C GLU A 54 -0.78 -3.61 -2.25
N GLU A 55 -1.26 -4.04 -3.42
CA GLU A 55 -0.80 -5.28 -4.06
C GLU A 55 0.69 -5.21 -4.45
N VAL A 56 1.19 -4.04 -4.86
CA VAL A 56 2.63 -3.83 -5.09
C VAL A 56 3.40 -3.99 -3.78
N HIS A 57 2.93 -3.41 -2.68
CA HIS A 57 3.56 -3.61 -1.37
C HIS A 57 3.54 -5.06 -0.91
N LEU A 58 2.46 -5.81 -1.15
CA LEU A 58 2.40 -7.25 -0.89
C LEU A 58 3.46 -8.01 -1.71
N ARG A 59 3.65 -7.65 -2.99
CA ARG A 59 4.73 -8.20 -3.82
C ARG A 59 6.10 -7.85 -3.23
N GLN A 60 6.36 -6.59 -2.90
CA GLN A 60 7.65 -6.17 -2.32
C GLN A 60 7.96 -6.90 -1.01
N VAL A 61 6.97 -7.09 -0.13
CA VAL A 61 7.11 -7.86 1.11
C VAL A 61 7.34 -9.34 0.83
N ARG A 62 6.70 -9.92 -0.18
CA ARG A 62 6.96 -11.30 -0.61
C ARG A 62 8.38 -11.47 -1.14
N ASP A 63 8.87 -10.51 -1.92
CA ASP A 63 10.15 -10.62 -2.62
C ASP A 63 11.34 -10.30 -1.68
N LEU A 64 11.17 -9.39 -0.72
CA LEU A 64 12.23 -9.01 0.24
C LEU A 64 12.11 -9.66 1.62
N GLY A 65 10.92 -10.11 2.00
CA GLY A 65 10.55 -10.42 3.37
C GLY A 65 10.20 -9.17 4.18
N LEU A 66 9.30 -9.32 5.15
CA LEU A 66 8.73 -8.22 5.94
C LEU A 66 9.77 -7.33 6.62
N VAL A 67 10.72 -7.95 7.35
CA VAL A 67 11.71 -7.20 8.14
C VAL A 67 12.61 -6.36 7.24
N ARG A 68 13.10 -6.94 6.14
CA ARG A 68 13.97 -6.25 5.18
C ARG A 68 13.23 -5.14 4.46
N PHE A 69 11.99 -5.38 4.04
CA PHE A 69 11.14 -4.37 3.42
C PHE A 69 10.95 -3.16 4.35
N LEU A 70 10.47 -3.38 5.58
CA LEU A 70 10.24 -2.29 6.54
C LEU A 70 11.51 -1.51 6.85
N TYR A 71 12.64 -2.19 7.07
CA TYR A 71 13.92 -1.52 7.34
C TYR A 71 14.33 -0.62 6.16
N GLN A 72 14.33 -1.14 4.94
CA GLN A 72 14.72 -0.36 3.76
C GLN A 72 13.73 0.79 3.52
N TYR A 73 12.43 0.54 3.67
CA TYR A 73 11.39 1.55 3.53
C TYR A 73 11.57 2.71 4.51
N LEU A 74 11.85 2.42 5.78
CA LEU A 74 12.05 3.45 6.80
C LEU A 74 13.34 4.24 6.58
N VAL A 75 14.45 3.55 6.29
CA VAL A 75 15.74 4.21 6.00
C VAL A 75 15.62 5.13 4.79
N GLU A 76 14.93 4.68 3.75
CA GLU A 76 14.73 5.47 2.55
C GLU A 76 13.78 6.64 2.76
N SER A 77 12.66 6.42 3.45
CA SER A 77 11.77 7.51 3.88
C SER A 77 12.49 8.58 4.71
N ALA A 78 13.44 8.18 5.56
CA ALA A 78 14.24 9.14 6.33
C ALA A 78 15.25 9.93 5.46
N ARG A 79 15.72 9.34 4.36
CA ARG A 79 16.71 9.96 3.45
C ARG A 79 16.07 10.89 2.42
N VAL A 80 14.96 10.49 1.82
CA VAL A 80 14.35 11.19 0.68
C VAL A 80 12.89 11.61 0.92
N GLY A 81 12.31 11.27 2.07
CA GLY A 81 10.90 11.50 2.37
C GLY A 81 9.97 10.42 1.80
N TYR A 82 8.74 10.38 2.31
CA TYR A 82 7.72 9.40 1.93
C TYR A 82 7.42 9.42 0.41
N TYR A 83 7.26 10.60 -0.19
CA TYR A 83 6.84 10.68 -1.59
C TYR A 83 7.93 10.20 -2.56
N GLN A 84 9.22 10.43 -2.27
CA GLN A 84 10.33 10.01 -3.13
C GLN A 84 10.88 8.62 -2.79
N ASN A 85 10.31 7.94 -1.81
CA ASN A 85 10.69 6.58 -1.48
C ASN A 85 10.45 5.65 -2.68
N ARG A 86 11.46 4.89 -3.12
CA ARG A 86 11.36 4.04 -4.32
C ARG A 86 10.26 3.00 -4.23
N PHE A 87 9.94 2.51 -3.03
CA PHE A 87 8.85 1.54 -2.84
C PHE A 87 7.50 2.19 -3.12
N GLU A 88 7.31 3.43 -2.69
CA GLU A 88 6.12 4.24 -2.94
C GLU A 88 6.02 4.69 -4.41
N VAL A 89 7.16 5.02 -5.02
CA VAL A 89 7.23 5.34 -6.46
C VAL A 89 6.86 4.11 -7.29
N GLU A 90 7.40 2.93 -6.98
CA GLU A 90 7.06 1.68 -7.65
C GLU A 90 5.57 1.34 -7.46
N ALA A 91 5.04 1.51 -6.24
CA ALA A 91 3.63 1.23 -5.94
C ALA A 91 2.67 2.12 -6.74
N ARG A 92 2.95 3.43 -6.83
CA ARG A 92 2.16 4.35 -7.68
C ARG A 92 2.28 4.02 -9.17
N ALA A 93 3.49 3.73 -9.65
CA ALA A 93 3.70 3.37 -11.05
C ALA A 93 2.98 2.05 -11.42
N GLY A 94 3.05 1.05 -10.54
CA GLY A 94 2.37 -0.23 -10.69
C GLY A 94 0.84 -0.09 -10.66
N ALA A 95 0.30 0.71 -9.73
CA ALA A 95 -1.12 1.00 -9.68
C ALA A 95 -1.61 1.69 -10.97
N ALA A 96 -0.92 2.74 -11.41
CA ALA A 96 -1.25 3.44 -12.65
C ALA A 96 -1.20 2.52 -13.88
N ALA A 97 -0.21 1.63 -13.96
CA ALA A 97 -0.12 0.64 -15.04
C ALA A 97 -1.28 -0.37 -15.01
N HIS A 98 -1.67 -0.84 -13.82
CA HIS A 98 -2.79 -1.75 -13.65
C HIS A 98 -4.11 -1.13 -14.11
N LEU A 99 -4.40 0.11 -13.71
CA LEU A 99 -5.62 0.81 -14.11
C LEU A 99 -5.70 1.01 -15.62
N ARG A 100 -4.60 1.43 -16.25
CA ARG A 100 -4.53 1.55 -17.72
C ARG A 100 -4.82 0.23 -18.42
N ALA A 101 -4.29 -0.88 -17.90
CA ALA A 101 -4.55 -2.21 -18.46
C ALA A 101 -6.03 -2.59 -18.34
N LEU A 102 -6.69 -2.27 -17.22
CA LEU A 102 -8.13 -2.50 -17.04
C LEU A 102 -8.98 -1.65 -18.00
N GLU A 103 -8.60 -0.39 -18.21
CA GLU A 103 -9.28 0.50 -19.15
C GLU A 103 -9.21 -0.04 -20.58
N VAL A 104 -8.02 -0.44 -21.04
CA VAL A 104 -7.84 -1.05 -22.36
C VAL A 104 -8.65 -2.33 -22.50
N ALA A 105 -8.63 -3.20 -21.47
CA ALA A 105 -9.38 -4.46 -21.49
C ALA A 105 -10.91 -4.24 -21.52
N ARG A 106 -11.41 -3.12 -20.98
CA ARG A 106 -12.84 -2.77 -21.01
C ARG A 106 -13.28 -2.20 -22.37
N GLN A 107 -12.35 -1.72 -23.18
CA GLN A 107 -12.60 -1.13 -24.49
C GLN A 107 -12.46 -2.14 -25.65
N ALA A 108 -11.91 -3.34 -25.37
CA ALA A 108 -11.76 -4.45 -26.32
C ALA A 108 -12.96 -5.40 -26.27
#